data_AF-A0A352FUC1-F1
#
_entry.id   AF-A0A352FUC1-F1
#
_cell.length_a   1.000
_cell.length_b   1.000
_cell.length_c   1.000
_cell.angle_alpha   90.00
_cell.angle_beta   90.00
_cell.angle_gamma   90.00
#
_symmetry.space_group_name_H-M   'P 1'
#
loop_
_entity.id
_entity.type
_entity.pdbx_description
1 polymer ?
#
loop_
_entity_poly.entity_id
_entity_poly.type
_entity_poly.pdbx_seq_one_letter_code
_entity_poly.pdbx_strand_id
1 'polypeptide(L)'
;MWNDTDIPIGYLITFRCYGTWLHGDQRGSVDREHNRYKTPYAAVNNNRRRHNQHLLKSEPVLLSAEQRASVEKAIGDTCLHRKWHLYACNLRTNHVHSVISIGSKKPELALNALQGQCNKANERGRSLAGMSQPLG
;
A
#
# COMPACT_ATOMS: atom_id res chain seq x y z
N MET A 1 -6.14 -2.95 -31.96
CA MET A 1 -4.76 -2.98 -31.46
C MET A 1 -4.66 -1.86 -30.44
N TRP A 2 -4.48 -2.17 -29.15
CA TRP A 2 -4.29 -1.14 -28.12
C TRP A 2 -2.91 -0.52 -28.33
N ASN A 3 -2.84 0.81 -28.36
CA ASN A 3 -1.61 1.55 -28.62
C ASN A 3 -0.92 1.84 -27.28
N ASP A 4 0.06 1.02 -26.88
CA ASP A 4 0.81 1.17 -25.62
C ASP A 4 1.85 2.31 -25.67
N THR A 5 1.89 3.10 -26.74
CA THR A 5 2.79 4.28 -26.88
C THR A 5 2.21 5.57 -26.34
N ASP A 6 0.93 5.61 -25.99
CA ASP A 6 0.32 6.81 -25.42
C ASP A 6 0.66 6.94 -23.94
N ILE A 7 1.11 8.13 -23.55
CA ILE A 7 1.37 8.45 -22.15
C ILE A 7 0.05 8.35 -21.38
N PRO A 8 -0.08 7.48 -20.35
CA PRO A 8 -1.33 7.35 -19.63
C PRO A 8 -1.71 8.66 -18.95
N ILE A 9 -2.98 9.06 -19.10
CA ILE A 9 -3.53 10.24 -18.41
C ILE A 9 -3.42 10.10 -16.89
N GLY A 10 -3.51 8.87 -16.38
CA GLY A 10 -3.29 8.56 -14.97
C GLY A 10 -3.19 7.06 -14.72
N TYR A 11 -2.44 6.71 -13.68
CA TYR A 11 -2.33 5.35 -13.17
C TYR A 11 -3.18 5.22 -11.91
N LEU A 12 -4.01 4.17 -11.88
CA LEU A 12 -4.62 3.71 -10.64
C LEU A 12 -3.59 2.90 -9.86
N ILE A 13 -3.14 3.43 -8.74
CA ILE A 13 -2.17 2.79 -7.85
C ILE A 13 -2.88 2.38 -6.57
N THR A 14 -2.88 1.07 -6.32
CA THR A 14 -3.46 0.50 -5.11
C THR A 14 -2.45 -0.40 -4.42
N PHE A 15 -2.27 -0.22 -3.11
CA PHE A 15 -1.43 -1.10 -2.32
C PHE A 15 -1.95 -1.26 -0.89
N ARG A 16 -1.59 -2.38 -0.27
CA ARG A 16 -1.97 -2.76 1.09
C ARG A 16 -0.88 -2.36 2.07
N CYS A 17 -1.26 -2.09 3.31
CA CYS A 17 -0.31 -1.96 4.41
C CYS A 17 0.30 -3.32 4.77
N TYR A 18 1.53 -3.30 5.27
CA TYR A 18 2.30 -4.50 5.64
C TYR A 18 1.50 -5.45 6.56
N GLY A 19 1.58 -6.76 6.28
CA GLY A 19 0.96 -7.80 7.10
C GLY A 19 -0.56 -7.91 7.01
N THR A 20 -1.24 -7.11 6.17
CA THR A 20 -2.72 -7.07 6.13
C THR A 20 -3.37 -7.94 5.05
N TRP A 21 -2.57 -8.63 4.22
CA TRP A 21 -2.99 -9.66 3.25
C TRP A 21 -1.97 -10.80 3.29
N LEU A 22 -2.37 -11.97 3.80
CA LEU A 22 -1.47 -13.11 3.96
C LEU A 22 -1.99 -14.29 3.14
N HIS A 23 -1.10 -15.01 2.46
CA HIS A 23 -1.51 -16.19 1.71
C HIS A 23 -2.14 -17.24 2.63
N GLY A 24 -3.18 -17.91 2.13
CA GLY A 24 -3.92 -18.93 2.86
C GLY A 24 -5.08 -18.40 3.70
N ASP A 25 -5.34 -17.09 3.71
CA ASP A 25 -6.59 -16.55 4.27
C ASP A 25 -7.79 -16.73 3.31
N GLN A 26 -9.00 -16.45 3.82
CA GLN A 26 -10.28 -16.67 3.10
C GLN A 26 -10.45 -15.82 1.84
N ARG A 27 -9.70 -14.73 1.69
CA ARG A 27 -9.78 -13.83 0.53
C ARG A 27 -9.05 -14.40 -0.68
N GLY A 28 -8.34 -15.53 -0.51
CA GLY A 28 -7.47 -16.09 -1.51
C GLY A 28 -6.24 -15.23 -1.74
N SER A 29 -5.40 -15.68 -2.66
CA SER A 29 -4.20 -14.94 -3.03
C SER A 29 -3.64 -15.40 -4.37
N VAL A 30 -2.92 -14.51 -5.05
CA VAL A 30 -2.09 -14.86 -6.21
C VAL A 30 -0.72 -15.29 -5.70
N ASP A 31 -0.28 -16.51 -6.03
CA ASP A 31 1.10 -16.96 -5.82
C ASP A 31 1.73 -17.36 -7.15
N ARG A 32 2.98 -17.84 -7.14
CA ARG A 32 3.71 -18.19 -8.36
C ARG A 32 3.00 -19.24 -9.22
N GLU A 33 2.20 -20.11 -8.61
CA GLU A 33 1.45 -21.16 -9.29
C GLU A 33 0.05 -20.68 -9.74
N HIS A 34 -0.46 -19.61 -9.12
CA HIS A 34 -1.79 -19.04 -9.34
C HIS A 34 -1.73 -17.58 -9.82
N ASN A 35 -0.81 -17.24 -10.73
CA ASN A 35 -0.61 -15.89 -11.25
C ASN A 35 -1.11 -15.65 -12.68
N ARG A 36 -1.86 -16.60 -13.25
CA ARG A 36 -2.43 -16.46 -14.59
C ARG A 36 -3.73 -15.65 -14.53
N TYR A 37 -3.90 -14.74 -15.48
CA TYR A 37 -5.12 -13.95 -15.57
C TYR A 37 -6.33 -14.86 -15.83
N LYS A 38 -7.45 -14.60 -15.12
CA LYS A 38 -8.69 -15.40 -15.13
C LYS A 38 -8.60 -16.82 -14.55
N THR A 39 -7.47 -17.25 -13.99
CA THR A 39 -7.43 -18.53 -13.25
C THR A 39 -7.85 -18.34 -11.78
N PRO A 40 -8.30 -19.40 -11.10
CA PRO A 40 -8.66 -19.32 -9.68
C PRO A 40 -7.49 -18.82 -8.82
N TYR A 41 -7.82 -18.09 -7.76
CA TYR A 41 -6.85 -17.77 -6.71
C TYR A 41 -6.41 -19.04 -5.98
N ALA A 42 -5.21 -18.98 -5.38
CA ALA A 42 -4.76 -20.04 -4.51
C ALA A 42 -5.74 -20.24 -3.34
N ALA A 43 -6.07 -21.49 -3.07
CA ALA A 43 -7.07 -21.85 -2.08
C ALA A 43 -6.69 -21.41 -0.64
N VAL A 44 -7.71 -21.34 0.20
CA VAL A 44 -7.57 -21.13 1.64
C VAL A 44 -6.72 -22.24 2.24
N ASN A 45 -5.74 -21.87 3.08
CA ASN A 45 -4.85 -22.84 3.71
C ASN A 45 -4.39 -22.27 5.07
N ASN A 46 -4.96 -22.79 6.15
CA ASN A 46 -4.68 -22.32 7.51
C ASN A 46 -3.22 -22.51 7.94
N ASN A 47 -2.57 -23.59 7.48
CA ASN A 47 -1.15 -23.83 7.78
C ASN A 47 -0.28 -22.77 7.11
N ARG A 48 -0.55 -22.46 5.84
CA ARG A 48 0.12 -21.39 5.09
C ARG A 48 -0.12 -20.03 5.73
N ARG A 49 -1.35 -19.74 6.16
CA ARG A 49 -1.68 -18.50 6.87
C ARG A 49 -0.89 -18.37 8.17
N ARG A 50 -0.89 -19.41 9.02
CA ARG A 50 -0.14 -19.42 10.28
C ARG A 50 1.36 -19.23 10.02
N HIS A 51 1.91 -19.96 9.06
CA HIS A 51 3.31 -19.82 8.68
C HIS A 51 3.65 -18.37 8.29
N ASN A 52 2.86 -17.76 7.41
CA ASN A 52 3.05 -16.35 7.02
C ASN A 52 2.89 -15.36 8.18
N GLN A 53 1.99 -15.64 9.14
CA GLN A 53 1.85 -14.82 10.34
C GLN A 53 3.12 -14.86 11.21
N HIS A 54 3.75 -16.03 11.37
CA HIS A 54 4.99 -16.17 12.16
C HIS A 54 6.21 -15.53 11.46
N LEU A 55 6.17 -15.36 10.15
CA LEU A 55 7.21 -14.67 9.38
C LEU A 55 7.11 -13.14 9.41
N LEU A 56 6.05 -12.58 10.01
CA LEU A 56 5.92 -11.14 10.15
C LEU A 56 7.01 -10.60 11.09
N LYS A 57 7.70 -9.56 10.64
CA LYS A 57 8.74 -8.86 11.43
C LYS A 57 8.15 -7.91 12.46
N SER A 58 6.87 -7.59 12.33
CA SER A 58 6.11 -6.73 13.23
C SER A 58 4.62 -7.00 13.06
N GLU A 59 3.82 -6.49 14.00
CA GLU A 59 2.37 -6.48 13.84
C GLU A 59 1.92 -5.85 12.51
N PRO A 60 0.81 -6.34 11.91
CA PRO A 60 0.22 -5.74 10.73
C PRO A 60 -0.01 -4.24 10.91
N VAL A 61 0.32 -3.47 9.88
CA VAL A 61 0.20 -2.01 9.93
C VAL A 61 -1.25 -1.62 9.62
N LEU A 62 -1.90 -0.99 10.59
CA LEU A 62 -3.19 -0.32 10.43
C LEU A 62 -3.00 1.18 10.61
N LEU A 63 -3.67 1.97 9.77
CA LEU A 63 -3.60 3.42 9.79
C LEU A 63 -4.76 3.99 10.62
N SER A 64 -4.42 4.74 11.67
CA SER A 64 -5.37 5.56 12.43
C SER A 64 -5.92 6.72 11.58
N ALA A 65 -6.92 7.45 12.07
CA ALA A 65 -7.42 8.64 11.38
C ALA A 65 -6.31 9.69 11.16
N GLU A 66 -5.52 9.97 12.20
CA GLU A 66 -4.41 10.93 12.13
C GLU A 66 -3.30 10.46 11.19
N GLN A 67 -2.94 9.17 11.24
CA GLN A 67 -1.95 8.60 10.33
C GLN A 67 -2.42 8.69 8.87
N ARG A 68 -3.70 8.44 8.60
CA ARG A 68 -4.26 8.60 7.25
C ARG A 68 -4.15 10.04 6.77
N ALA A 69 -4.55 11.02 7.58
CA ALA A 69 -4.41 12.43 7.21
C ALA A 69 -2.94 12.82 6.96
N SER A 70 -2.02 12.32 7.79
CA SER A 70 -0.58 12.57 7.63
C SER A 70 -0.02 11.97 6.34
N VAL A 71 -0.38 10.72 6.02
CA VAL A 71 0.05 10.06 4.78
C VAL A 71 -0.57 10.73 3.56
N GLU A 72 -1.85 11.07 3.60
CA GLU A 72 -2.54 11.77 2.49
C GLU A 72 -1.82 13.08 2.14
N LYS A 73 -1.50 13.88 3.16
CA LYS A 73 -0.70 15.09 2.99
C LYS A 73 0.67 14.78 2.41
N ALA A 74 1.39 13.79 2.95
CA ALA A 74 2.72 13.42 2.47
C ALA A 74 2.73 12.91 1.01
N ILE A 75 1.66 12.22 0.60
CA ILE A 75 1.43 11.81 -0.80
C ILE A 75 1.24 13.05 -1.67
N GLY A 76 0.40 14.00 -1.26
CA GLY A 76 0.22 15.28 -1.95
C GLY A 76 1.53 16.05 -2.11
N ASP A 77 2.28 16.23 -1.02
CA ASP A 77 3.59 16.91 -1.01
C ASP A 77 4.59 16.20 -1.93
N THR A 78 4.59 14.85 -1.96
CA THR A 78 5.46 14.07 -2.84
C THR A 78 5.12 14.28 -4.31
N CYS A 79 3.83 14.30 -4.66
CA CYS A 79 3.38 14.54 -6.03
C CYS A 79 3.78 15.96 -6.47
N LEU A 80 3.55 16.96 -5.61
CA LEU A 80 3.93 18.34 -5.87
C LEU A 80 5.44 18.47 -6.11
N HIS A 81 6.27 17.93 -5.22
CA HIS A 81 7.73 17.98 -5.35
C HIS A 81 8.24 17.28 -6.62
N ARG A 82 7.59 16.17 -7.02
CA ARG A 82 7.97 15.39 -8.21
C ARG A 82 7.33 15.90 -9.51
N LYS A 83 6.54 16.97 -9.44
CA LYS A 83 5.75 17.50 -10.57
C LYS A 83 4.82 16.43 -11.17
N TRP A 84 4.23 15.62 -10.31
CA TRP A 84 3.19 14.66 -10.65
C TRP A 84 1.82 15.24 -10.32
N HIS A 85 0.81 14.87 -11.09
CA HIS A 85 -0.55 15.33 -10.85
C HIS A 85 -1.34 14.27 -10.08
N LEU A 86 -1.75 14.59 -8.86
CA LEU A 86 -2.59 13.73 -8.03
C LEU A 86 -4.06 14.08 -8.27
N TYR A 87 -4.81 13.21 -8.95
CA TYR A 87 -6.23 13.43 -9.21
C TYR A 87 -7.10 13.10 -8.00
N ALA A 88 -6.80 11.98 -7.34
CA ALA A 88 -7.55 11.49 -6.19
C ALA A 88 -6.66 10.64 -5.31
N CYS A 89 -6.88 10.71 -4.01
CA CYS A 89 -6.27 9.83 -3.03
C CYS A 89 -7.31 9.43 -1.98
N ASN A 90 -7.37 8.15 -1.62
CA ASN A 90 -8.24 7.68 -0.56
C ASN A 90 -7.50 6.66 0.29
N LEU A 91 -7.29 7.02 1.56
CA LEU A 91 -6.64 6.16 2.53
C LEU A 91 -7.69 5.44 3.38
N ARG A 92 -7.63 4.12 3.29
CA ARG A 92 -8.39 3.22 4.15
C ARG A 92 -7.49 2.77 5.29
N THR A 93 -8.08 2.10 6.27
CA THR A 93 -7.36 1.66 7.49
C THR A 93 -6.22 0.69 7.21
N ASN A 94 -6.19 0.03 6.05
CA ASN A 94 -5.18 -0.97 5.72
C ASN A 94 -4.74 -0.95 4.25
N HIS A 95 -5.14 0.06 3.48
CA HIS A 95 -4.77 0.19 2.07
C HIS A 95 -4.98 1.59 1.54
N VAL A 96 -4.28 1.90 0.45
CA VAL A 96 -4.31 3.19 -0.22
C VAL A 96 -4.78 3.00 -1.65
N HIS A 97 -5.66 3.89 -2.10
CA HIS A 97 -6.03 4.06 -3.50
C HIS A 97 -5.61 5.44 -3.96
N SER A 98 -4.96 5.54 -5.12
CA SER A 98 -4.54 6.81 -5.69
C SER A 98 -4.67 6.79 -7.21
N VAL A 99 -5.05 7.91 -7.81
CA VAL A 99 -5.02 8.12 -9.26
C VAL A 99 -4.05 9.26 -9.53
N ILE A 100 -2.95 8.96 -10.25
CA ILE A 100 -1.83 9.88 -10.44
C ILE A 100 -1.34 9.91 -11.88
N SER A 101 -1.09 11.09 -12.44
CA SER A 101 -0.32 11.26 -13.67
C SER A 101 1.17 11.46 -13.37
N ILE A 102 2.02 10.64 -13.99
CA ILE A 102 3.49 10.72 -13.84
C ILE A 102 4.22 10.90 -15.17
N GLY A 103 3.49 11.20 -16.25
CA GLY A 103 4.01 11.29 -17.60
C GLY A 103 4.50 9.93 -18.12
N SER A 104 5.56 9.93 -18.93
CA SER A 104 6.16 8.73 -19.54
C SER A 104 6.94 7.83 -18.57
N LYS A 105 6.88 8.11 -17.26
CA LYS A 105 7.58 7.33 -16.25
C LYS A 105 6.84 6.03 -15.96
N LYS A 106 7.61 5.04 -15.51
CA LYS A 106 7.09 3.74 -15.09
C LYS A 106 6.28 3.85 -13.77
N PRO A 107 5.09 3.21 -13.66
CA PRO A 107 4.21 3.34 -12.49
C PRO A 107 4.82 2.84 -11.17
N GLU A 108 5.78 1.92 -11.23
CA GLU A 108 6.50 1.39 -10.05
C GLU A 108 7.21 2.51 -9.29
N LEU A 109 7.65 3.58 -9.96
CA LEU A 109 8.24 4.74 -9.31
C LEU A 109 7.25 5.46 -8.39
N ALA A 110 6.01 5.62 -8.86
CA ALA A 110 4.95 6.21 -8.06
C ALA A 110 4.53 5.28 -6.92
N LEU A 111 4.37 3.98 -7.19
CA LEU A 111 4.07 2.99 -6.16
C LEU A 111 5.09 3.02 -5.02
N ASN A 112 6.39 2.94 -5.34
CA ASN A 112 7.46 2.92 -4.34
C ASN A 112 7.51 4.23 -3.53
N ALA A 113 7.31 5.38 -4.19
CA ALA A 113 7.27 6.67 -3.52
C ALA A 113 6.11 6.77 -2.52
N LEU A 114 4.92 6.33 -2.92
CA LEU A 114 3.71 6.34 -2.08
C LEU A 114 3.83 5.36 -0.90
N GLN A 115 4.35 4.16 -1.14
CA GLN A 115 4.63 3.17 -0.08
C GLN A 115 5.62 3.70 0.95
N GLY A 116 6.68 4.40 0.50
CA GLY A 116 7.65 5.03 1.38
C GLY A 116 7.04 6.05 2.35
N GLN A 117 6.02 6.81 1.92
CA GLN A 117 5.33 7.75 2.82
C GLN A 117 4.49 7.04 3.89
N CYS A 118 3.87 5.91 3.55
CA CYS A 118 3.14 5.09 4.52
C CYS A 118 4.07 4.54 5.62
N ASN A 119 5.27 4.08 5.24
CA ASN A 119 6.25 3.59 6.20
C ASN A 119 6.73 4.70 7.16
N LYS A 120 7.06 5.88 6.61
CA LYS A 120 7.46 7.05 7.43
C LYS A 120 6.37 7.51 8.39
N ALA A 121 5.10 7.48 7.98
CA ALA A 121 3.99 7.85 8.86
C ALA A 121 3.77 6.82 9.98
N ASN A 122 3.98 5.53 9.70
CA ASN A 122 3.96 4.49 10.73
C ASN A 122 5.08 4.70 11.76
N GLU A 123 6.31 4.99 11.31
CA GLU A 123 7.45 5.31 12.20
C GLU A 123 7.16 6.54 13.08
N ARG A 124 6.61 7.61 12.50
CA ARG A 124 6.21 8.82 13.24
C ARG A 124 5.11 8.54 14.25
N GLY A 125 4.10 7.73 13.90
CA GLY A 125 3.03 7.35 14.81
C GLY A 125 3.52 6.47 15.97
N ARG A 126 4.49 5.59 15.74
CA ARG A 126 5.15 4.81 16.81
C ARG A 126 5.95 5.70 17.76
N SER A 127 6.66 6.70 17.23
CA SER A 127 7.39 7.67 18.04
C SER A 127 6.45 8.48 18.95
N LEU A 128 5.32 8.95 18.41
CA LEU A 128 4.31 9.69 19.17
C LEU A 128 3.58 8.83 20.22
N ALA A 129 3.29 7.57 19.90
CA ALA A 129 2.70 6.63 20.87
C ALA A 129 3.67 6.32 22.04
N GLY A 130 4.98 6.26 21.77
CA GLY A 130 6.02 6.08 22.79
C GLY A 130 6.20 7.27 23.75
N MET A 131 5.72 8.47 23.39
CA MET A 131 5.76 9.66 24.23
C MET A 131 4.50 9.84 25.11
N SER A 132 3.55 8.90 25.05
CA SER A 132 2.24 9.00 25.72
C SER A 132 2.04 8.04 26.90
N GLN A 133 3.09 7.36 27.38
CA GLN A 133 3.00 6.64 28.66
C GLN A 133 3.20 7.62 29.82
N PRO A 134 2.22 7.81 30.73
CA PRO A 134 2.47 8.51 31.97
C PRO A 134 3.42 7.65 32.82
N LEU A 135 4.43 8.30 33.39
CA LEU A 135 5.22 7.74 34.49
C LEU A 135 4.26 7.38 35.62
N GLY A 136 4.11 6.07 35.86
CA GLY A 136 3.44 5.50 37.01
C GLY A 136 4.43 4.68 37.83
#